data_AF-A0A3D6A5L9-F1
#
_entry.id   AF-A0A3D6A5L9-F1
#
_cell.length_a   1.000
_cell.length_b   1.000
_cell.length_c   1.000
_cell.angle_alpha   90.00
_cell.angle_beta   90.00
_cell.angle_gamma   90.00
#
_symmetry.space_group_name_H-M   'P 1'
#
loop_
_entity.id
_entity.type
_entity.pdbx_description
1 polymer ?
#
loop_
_entity_poly.entity_id
_entity_poly.type
_entity_poly.pdbx_seq_one_letter_code
_entity_poly.pdbx_strand_id
1 'polypeptide(L)'
;MGASTVSGTLGITSGGAVTSSGTSEITGATTISASGQAVSLTNVDSTFGDFSVNAKDVYIVESGSFSSTGITAETVQVSATEGVSVISTGDGLQLAAQSGTGNIDVENTGGLVISELANIQGIQFTDATATGKVSLLAQSPLTINAAIDAKAGEVLLVASGSDTTDDVTINSNVVGASVDVYAGDSIAVTSDAIIDSPSFELNVGTNYDIATGSTSTGSSSAGLSLSNTAGLEKIEIPSIGLITGKGRITEFSSDGITFMDDYFNALNPVLEQSVKLDEIGITGSVESELYNFVNTDNSGSIEIEKKK
;
A
#
# COMPACT_ATOMS: atom_id res chain seq x y z
N MET A 1 -38.95 0.41 1.17
CA MET A 1 -39.30 -0.67 0.23
C MET A 1 -39.81 -1.86 1.03
N GLY A 2 -41.00 -2.36 0.70
CA GLY A 2 -41.47 -3.65 1.23
C GLY A 2 -40.92 -4.81 0.41
N ALA A 3 -41.34 -6.03 0.74
CA ALA A 3 -40.94 -7.22 -0.02
C ALA A 3 -41.32 -7.07 -1.51
N SER A 4 -40.36 -7.31 -2.41
CA SER A 4 -40.52 -7.06 -3.86
C SER A 4 -39.66 -8.01 -4.69
N THR A 5 -40.19 -8.48 -5.82
CA THR A 5 -39.42 -9.19 -6.85
C THR A 5 -39.46 -8.39 -8.14
N VAL A 6 -38.30 -8.03 -8.69
CA VAL A 6 -38.17 -7.19 -9.89
C VAL A 6 -37.17 -7.84 -10.85
N SER A 7 -37.67 -8.33 -11.98
CA SER A 7 -36.83 -8.96 -13.01
C SER A 7 -36.27 -7.97 -14.04
N GLY A 8 -36.88 -6.78 -14.15
CA GLY A 8 -36.39 -5.66 -14.96
C GLY A 8 -35.55 -4.67 -14.16
N THR A 9 -35.31 -3.49 -14.72
CA THR A 9 -34.61 -2.41 -14.00
C THR A 9 -35.48 -1.82 -12.88
N LEU A 10 -34.93 -1.71 -11.68
CA LEU A 10 -35.50 -0.93 -10.59
C LEU A 10 -34.87 0.47 -10.57
N GLY A 11 -35.69 1.50 -10.78
CA GLY A 11 -35.30 2.90 -10.61
C GLY A 11 -36.00 3.54 -9.43
N ILE A 12 -35.24 4.14 -8.50
CA ILE A 12 -35.78 4.90 -7.36
C ILE A 12 -35.23 6.32 -7.41
N THR A 13 -36.11 7.30 -7.40
CA THR A 13 -35.77 8.71 -7.15
C THR A 13 -36.48 9.16 -5.89
N SER A 14 -35.71 9.52 -4.86
CA SER A 14 -36.25 9.87 -3.55
C SER A 14 -35.64 11.20 -3.06
N GLY A 15 -36.48 12.06 -2.50
CA GLY A 15 -36.03 13.25 -1.75
C GLY A 15 -35.73 12.95 -0.27
N GLY A 16 -35.91 11.71 0.17
CA GLY A 16 -35.66 11.25 1.54
C GLY A 16 -34.84 9.96 1.57
N ALA A 17 -34.58 9.47 2.78
CA ALA A 17 -33.84 8.21 2.96
C ALA A 17 -34.58 7.04 2.30
N VAL A 18 -33.81 6.10 1.73
CA VAL A 18 -34.34 4.87 1.12
C VAL A 18 -33.98 3.71 2.03
N THR A 19 -34.99 3.03 2.56
CA THR A 19 -34.80 1.86 3.44
C THR A 19 -35.60 0.67 2.96
N SER A 20 -35.16 -0.55 3.25
CA SER A 20 -35.92 -1.79 3.03
C SER A 20 -36.47 -2.36 4.34
N SER A 21 -37.74 -2.79 4.35
CA SER A 21 -38.37 -3.49 5.48
C SER A 21 -38.73 -4.95 5.17
N GLY A 22 -38.55 -5.40 3.93
CA GLY A 22 -38.74 -6.78 3.50
C GLY A 22 -37.76 -7.17 2.41
N THR A 23 -37.70 -8.46 2.08
CA THR A 23 -36.77 -9.04 1.10
C THR A 23 -36.97 -8.46 -0.29
N SER A 24 -35.87 -8.04 -0.93
CA SER A 24 -35.89 -7.50 -2.28
C SER A 24 -35.11 -8.44 -3.21
N GLU A 25 -35.80 -9.09 -4.13
CA GLU A 25 -35.23 -9.96 -5.15
C GLU A 25 -35.20 -9.20 -6.48
N ILE A 26 -34.15 -8.41 -6.71
CA ILE A 26 -34.02 -7.56 -7.89
C ILE A 26 -32.93 -8.12 -8.77
N THR A 27 -33.28 -8.93 -9.77
CA THR A 27 -32.28 -9.55 -10.66
C THR A 27 -31.82 -8.62 -11.78
N GLY A 28 -32.59 -7.57 -12.08
CA GLY A 28 -32.19 -6.53 -13.03
C GLY A 28 -31.35 -5.44 -12.37
N ALA A 29 -30.90 -4.47 -13.17
CA ALA A 29 -30.13 -3.33 -12.65
C ALA A 29 -30.92 -2.52 -11.62
N THR A 30 -30.25 -2.06 -10.57
CA THR A 30 -30.81 -1.21 -9.52
C THR A 30 -30.17 0.17 -9.58
N THR A 31 -30.97 1.21 -9.78
CA THR A 31 -30.51 2.61 -9.81
C THR A 31 -31.26 3.42 -8.76
N ILE A 32 -30.53 4.03 -7.82
CA ILE A 32 -31.09 4.83 -6.74
C ILE A 32 -30.51 6.24 -6.76
N SER A 33 -31.37 7.24 -6.89
CA SER A 33 -31.02 8.65 -6.74
C SER A 33 -31.67 9.20 -5.48
N ALA A 34 -30.88 9.30 -4.41
CA ALA A 34 -31.27 9.83 -3.10
C ALA A 34 -30.19 10.80 -2.58
N SER A 35 -29.75 11.72 -3.45
CA SER A 35 -28.67 12.68 -3.18
C SER A 35 -28.81 13.37 -1.82
N GLY A 36 -27.75 13.34 -1.02
CA GLY A 36 -27.72 13.91 0.33
C GLY A 36 -28.43 13.08 1.41
N GLN A 37 -29.05 11.95 1.05
CA GLN A 37 -29.80 11.08 1.95
C GLN A 37 -29.11 9.73 2.12
N ALA A 38 -29.46 9.00 3.18
CA ALA A 38 -29.00 7.64 3.41
C ALA A 38 -29.79 6.62 2.58
N VAL A 39 -29.10 5.60 2.08
CA VAL A 39 -29.66 4.40 1.45
C VAL A 39 -29.25 3.19 2.28
N SER A 40 -30.22 2.50 2.88
CA SER A 40 -30.00 1.35 3.75
C SER A 40 -30.88 0.18 3.33
N LEU A 41 -30.28 -0.76 2.60
CA LEU A 41 -30.95 -1.97 2.11
C LEU A 41 -30.33 -3.18 2.81
N THR A 42 -30.91 -3.59 3.93
CA THR A 42 -30.22 -4.42 4.94
C THR A 42 -30.89 -5.75 5.24
N ASN A 43 -31.89 -6.13 4.45
CA ASN A 43 -32.49 -7.45 4.61
C ASN A 43 -31.54 -8.51 4.05
N VAL A 44 -31.12 -9.45 4.91
CA VAL A 44 -30.08 -10.45 4.64
C VAL A 44 -30.37 -11.41 3.49
N ASP A 45 -31.64 -11.55 3.11
CA ASP A 45 -32.07 -12.44 2.02
C ASP A 45 -32.26 -11.68 0.69
N SER A 46 -31.90 -10.39 0.65
CA SER A 46 -32.09 -9.56 -0.56
C SER A 46 -30.97 -9.78 -1.55
N THR A 47 -31.31 -9.72 -2.83
CA THR A 47 -30.36 -9.79 -3.93
C THR A 47 -30.56 -8.63 -4.90
N PHE A 48 -29.48 -8.01 -5.32
CA PHE A 48 -29.46 -6.89 -6.25
C PHE A 48 -28.57 -7.21 -7.46
N GLY A 49 -29.09 -7.01 -8.66
CA GLY A 49 -28.26 -6.94 -9.88
C GLY A 49 -27.39 -5.69 -9.87
N ASP A 50 -26.79 -5.37 -11.03
CA ASP A 50 -25.89 -4.23 -11.20
C ASP A 50 -26.40 -2.97 -10.49
N PHE A 51 -25.61 -2.50 -9.52
CA PHE A 51 -26.04 -1.47 -8.59
C PHE A 51 -25.43 -0.11 -8.92
N SER A 52 -26.25 0.94 -8.96
CA SER A 52 -25.77 2.31 -9.04
C SER A 52 -26.54 3.20 -8.07
N VAL A 53 -25.81 4.05 -7.34
CA VAL A 53 -26.41 4.92 -6.34
C VAL A 53 -25.72 6.28 -6.26
N ASN A 54 -26.53 7.32 -6.15
CA ASN A 54 -26.12 8.63 -5.65
C ASN A 54 -26.82 8.89 -4.32
N ALA A 55 -26.04 8.95 -3.25
CA ALA A 55 -26.51 9.10 -1.87
C ALA A 55 -25.45 9.84 -1.04
N LYS A 56 -25.77 10.11 0.23
CA LYS A 56 -24.74 10.51 1.20
C LYS A 56 -24.07 9.28 1.81
N ASP A 57 -24.87 8.39 2.37
CA ASP A 57 -24.44 7.19 3.07
C ASP A 57 -25.10 5.97 2.44
N VAL A 58 -24.33 4.92 2.20
CA VAL A 58 -24.80 3.67 1.58
C VAL A 58 -24.48 2.50 2.51
N TYR A 59 -25.51 1.72 2.89
CA TYR A 59 -25.33 0.45 3.57
C TYR A 59 -26.18 -0.64 2.91
N ILE A 60 -25.51 -1.63 2.31
CA ILE A 60 -26.13 -2.73 1.58
C ILE A 60 -25.76 -4.06 2.24
N VAL A 61 -26.76 -4.92 2.39
CA VAL A 61 -26.59 -6.35 2.68
C VAL A 61 -27.13 -7.13 1.50
N GLU A 62 -26.28 -7.99 0.94
CA GLU A 62 -26.49 -8.76 -0.29
C GLU A 62 -26.34 -10.27 0.00
N SER A 63 -27.35 -11.05 -0.40
CA SER A 63 -27.33 -12.51 -0.38
C SER A 63 -26.70 -13.05 -1.68
N GLY A 64 -25.40 -12.88 -1.82
CA GLY A 64 -24.65 -13.32 -2.99
C GLY A 64 -23.47 -12.41 -3.24
N SER A 65 -23.24 -12.07 -4.51
CA SER A 65 -22.21 -11.13 -4.94
C SER A 65 -22.80 -9.75 -5.14
N PHE A 66 -22.23 -8.74 -4.50
CA PHE A 66 -22.57 -7.34 -4.76
C PHE A 66 -21.68 -6.79 -5.87
N SER A 67 -22.26 -6.16 -6.89
CA SER A 67 -21.53 -5.49 -7.97
C SER A 67 -22.12 -4.12 -8.23
N SER A 68 -21.32 -3.07 -8.08
CA SER A 68 -21.70 -1.72 -8.48
C SER A 68 -21.10 -1.31 -9.81
N THR A 69 -21.86 -0.51 -10.56
CA THR A 69 -21.43 0.14 -11.80
C THR A 69 -21.10 1.62 -11.60
N GLY A 70 -21.42 2.17 -10.43
CA GLY A 70 -21.07 3.53 -10.04
C GLY A 70 -21.75 3.95 -8.75
N ILE A 71 -20.94 4.32 -7.77
CA ILE A 71 -21.38 4.88 -6.49
C ILE A 71 -20.84 6.31 -6.34
N THR A 72 -21.71 7.24 -5.97
CA THR A 72 -21.34 8.56 -5.46
C THR A 72 -21.90 8.68 -4.06
N ALA A 73 -21.02 8.64 -3.05
CA ALA A 73 -21.36 8.70 -1.64
C ALA A 73 -20.16 9.18 -0.81
N GLU A 74 -20.42 9.65 0.41
CA GLU A 74 -19.39 9.94 1.43
C GLU A 74 -18.97 8.64 2.14
N THR A 75 -19.94 7.76 2.42
CA THR A 75 -19.69 6.47 3.07
C THR A 75 -20.33 5.30 2.32
N VAL A 76 -19.61 4.17 2.25
CA VAL A 76 -20.09 2.91 1.68
C VAL A 76 -19.80 1.76 2.63
N GLN A 77 -20.84 1.01 2.96
CA GLN A 77 -20.80 -0.22 3.73
C GLN A 77 -21.48 -1.32 2.91
N VAL A 78 -20.77 -2.42 2.64
CA VAL A 78 -21.34 -3.55 1.91
C VAL A 78 -21.04 -4.86 2.63
N SER A 79 -22.08 -5.63 2.92
CA SER A 79 -21.97 -7.02 3.36
C SER A 79 -22.51 -7.94 2.29
N ALA A 80 -21.69 -8.86 1.79
CA ALA A 80 -22.07 -9.85 0.79
C ALA A 80 -21.58 -11.24 1.22
N THR A 81 -22.11 -12.32 0.64
CA THR A 81 -21.68 -13.70 0.95
C THR A 81 -20.71 -14.26 -0.08
N GLU A 82 -20.80 -13.84 -1.34
CA GLU A 82 -20.05 -14.41 -2.47
C GLU A 82 -19.10 -13.40 -3.16
N GLY A 83 -19.05 -12.15 -2.70
CA GLY A 83 -18.09 -11.15 -3.15
C GLY A 83 -18.64 -9.72 -3.12
N VAL A 84 -17.73 -8.76 -3.10
CA VAL A 84 -18.03 -7.32 -3.16
C VAL A 84 -17.20 -6.70 -4.27
N SER A 85 -17.84 -6.06 -5.23
CA SER A 85 -17.21 -5.22 -6.25
C SER A 85 -17.80 -3.82 -6.17
N VAL A 86 -16.98 -2.84 -5.80
CA VAL A 86 -17.37 -1.44 -5.66
C VAL A 86 -16.59 -0.58 -6.65
N ILE A 87 -17.31 0.03 -7.59
CA ILE A 87 -16.82 1.12 -8.43
C ILE A 87 -17.42 2.43 -7.92
N SER A 88 -16.57 3.40 -7.59
CA SER A 88 -16.98 4.71 -7.08
C SER A 88 -16.22 5.87 -7.71
N THR A 89 -16.89 7.03 -7.70
CA THR A 89 -16.31 8.31 -8.07
C THR A 89 -16.46 9.26 -6.89
N GLY A 90 -15.36 9.58 -6.22
CA GLY A 90 -15.35 10.51 -5.09
C GLY A 90 -13.94 10.67 -4.54
N ASP A 91 -13.68 11.80 -3.91
CA ASP A 91 -12.42 12.04 -3.20
C ASP A 91 -12.65 11.88 -1.70
N GLY A 92 -11.89 10.98 -1.07
CA GLY A 92 -12.03 10.63 0.34
C GLY A 92 -13.23 9.75 0.67
N LEU A 93 -13.63 8.85 -0.24
CA LEU A 93 -14.68 7.86 0.05
C LEU A 93 -14.27 7.05 1.29
N GLN A 94 -15.11 7.03 2.31
CA GLN A 94 -14.93 6.16 3.47
C GLN A 94 -15.65 4.84 3.23
N LEU A 95 -14.91 3.73 3.28
CA LEU A 95 -15.42 2.42 2.90
C LEU A 95 -15.13 1.38 3.97
N ALA A 96 -16.12 0.51 4.18
CA ALA A 96 -15.98 -0.74 4.93
C ALA A 96 -16.76 -1.83 4.17
N ALA A 97 -16.25 -3.05 4.15
CA ALA A 97 -16.87 -4.12 3.40
C ALA A 97 -16.58 -5.49 4.02
N GLN A 98 -17.53 -6.40 3.87
CA GLN A 98 -17.34 -7.78 4.26
C GLN A 98 -17.88 -8.72 3.18
N SER A 99 -17.16 -9.80 2.97
CA SER A 99 -17.54 -10.89 2.07
C SER A 99 -17.49 -12.22 2.82
N GLY A 100 -18.27 -13.21 2.43
CA GLY A 100 -18.15 -14.58 2.93
C GLY A 100 -16.81 -15.18 2.53
N THR A 101 -16.75 -15.62 1.28
CA THR A 101 -15.54 -16.26 0.70
C THR A 101 -15.03 -15.58 -0.57
N GLY A 102 -15.84 -14.76 -1.23
CA GLY A 102 -15.48 -14.12 -2.50
C GLY A 102 -14.66 -12.86 -2.31
N ASN A 103 -14.08 -12.37 -3.41
CA ASN A 103 -13.21 -11.20 -3.41
C ASN A 103 -13.91 -9.94 -2.88
N ILE A 104 -13.10 -8.98 -2.42
CA ILE A 104 -13.52 -7.61 -2.16
C ILE A 104 -12.66 -6.72 -3.08
N ASP A 105 -13.23 -6.30 -4.19
CA ASP A 105 -12.61 -5.46 -5.19
C ASP A 105 -13.21 -4.05 -5.10
N VAL A 106 -12.36 -3.04 -4.93
CA VAL A 106 -12.77 -1.63 -4.84
C VAL A 106 -11.93 -0.81 -5.81
N GLU A 107 -12.59 -0.08 -6.69
CA GLU A 107 -12.00 0.90 -7.58
C GLU A 107 -12.63 2.27 -7.31
N ASN A 108 -11.82 3.23 -6.87
CA ASN A 108 -12.24 4.60 -6.67
C ASN A 108 -11.37 5.56 -7.47
N THR A 109 -12.00 6.43 -8.26
CA THR A 109 -11.29 7.38 -9.13
C THR A 109 -10.67 8.58 -8.39
N GLY A 110 -10.84 8.67 -7.06
CA GLY A 110 -10.21 9.68 -6.19
C GLY A 110 -9.60 9.03 -4.96
N GLY A 111 -9.51 9.76 -3.84
CA GLY A 111 -9.01 9.21 -2.59
C GLY A 111 -9.93 8.18 -1.95
N LEU A 112 -9.36 7.11 -1.40
CA LEU A 112 -10.07 6.03 -0.71
C LEU A 112 -9.57 5.91 0.73
N VAL A 113 -10.50 5.83 1.68
CA VAL A 113 -10.20 5.63 3.10
C VAL A 113 -10.94 4.39 3.59
N ILE A 114 -10.21 3.37 4.03
CA ILE A 114 -10.81 2.24 4.75
C ILE A 114 -11.05 2.68 6.19
N SER A 115 -12.30 2.65 6.62
CA SER A 115 -12.75 3.25 7.89
C SER A 115 -13.51 2.26 8.77
N GLU A 116 -13.52 2.54 10.07
CA GLU A 116 -14.50 1.97 10.98
C GLU A 116 -15.83 2.70 10.79
N LEU A 117 -16.83 2.01 10.23
CA LEU A 117 -18.14 2.57 9.95
C LEU A 117 -19.21 1.89 10.80
N ALA A 118 -20.35 2.55 10.98
CA ALA A 118 -21.34 2.20 11.99
C ALA A 118 -21.77 0.72 12.07
N ASN A 119 -21.71 -0.04 10.97
CA ASN A 119 -22.11 -1.44 10.90
C ASN A 119 -20.96 -2.40 10.53
N ILE A 120 -19.89 -1.90 9.90
CA ILE A 120 -18.74 -2.71 9.46
C ILE A 120 -17.46 -1.95 9.81
N GLN A 121 -16.55 -2.63 10.50
CA GLN A 121 -15.35 -2.03 11.08
C GLN A 121 -14.10 -2.35 10.23
N GLY A 122 -14.04 -1.83 9.00
CA GLY A 122 -12.95 -2.07 8.05
C GLY A 122 -13.30 -3.08 6.95
N ILE A 123 -12.32 -3.91 6.56
CA ILE A 123 -12.47 -4.92 5.52
C ILE A 123 -12.29 -6.31 6.12
N GLN A 124 -13.20 -7.25 5.85
CA GLN A 124 -13.08 -8.61 6.39
C GLN A 124 -13.68 -9.68 5.49
N PHE A 125 -13.01 -10.84 5.42
CA PHE A 125 -13.71 -12.07 5.12
C PHE A 125 -14.34 -12.65 6.38
N THR A 126 -15.60 -13.04 6.28
CA THR A 126 -16.40 -13.55 7.40
C THR A 126 -16.26 -15.06 7.55
N ASP A 127 -15.95 -15.79 6.47
CA ASP A 127 -15.61 -17.20 6.54
C ASP A 127 -14.13 -17.38 6.91
N ALA A 128 -13.85 -18.20 7.93
CA ALA A 128 -12.49 -18.46 8.40
C ALA A 128 -11.60 -19.19 7.38
N THR A 129 -12.19 -19.81 6.37
CA THR A 129 -11.51 -20.55 5.30
C THR A 129 -11.39 -19.76 4.00
N ALA A 130 -11.80 -18.48 4.00
CA ALA A 130 -11.73 -17.63 2.82
C ALA A 130 -10.28 -17.47 2.32
N THR A 131 -10.13 -17.60 0.99
CA THR A 131 -8.87 -17.42 0.26
C THR A 131 -9.04 -16.41 -0.89
N GLY A 132 -10.07 -15.56 -0.82
CA GLY A 132 -10.34 -14.54 -1.83
C GLY A 132 -9.27 -13.45 -1.84
N LYS A 133 -9.37 -12.51 -2.78
CA LYS A 133 -8.50 -11.33 -2.83
C LYS A 133 -9.24 -10.10 -2.33
N VAL A 134 -8.57 -9.30 -1.52
CA VAL A 134 -8.94 -7.91 -1.22
C VAL A 134 -8.10 -7.02 -2.12
N SER A 135 -8.73 -6.34 -3.08
CA SER A 135 -8.05 -5.44 -4.01
C SER A 135 -8.60 -4.04 -3.88
N LEU A 136 -7.78 -3.10 -3.42
CA LEU A 136 -8.18 -1.71 -3.19
C LEU A 136 -7.38 -0.78 -4.10
N LEU A 137 -8.03 -0.22 -5.10
CA LEU A 137 -7.46 0.73 -6.04
C LEU A 137 -8.05 2.11 -5.81
N ALA A 138 -7.19 3.06 -5.45
CA ALA A 138 -7.47 4.49 -5.42
C ALA A 138 -6.66 5.19 -6.52
N GLN A 139 -7.18 6.31 -7.03
CA GLN A 139 -6.31 7.24 -7.74
C GLN A 139 -5.30 7.82 -6.75
N SER A 140 -5.77 8.48 -5.68
CA SER A 140 -4.90 9.22 -4.76
C SER A 140 -5.69 9.94 -3.68
N PRO A 141 -5.30 9.88 -2.39
CA PRO A 141 -4.47 8.86 -1.73
C PRO A 141 -5.28 7.59 -1.40
N LEU A 142 -4.59 6.50 -1.02
CA LEU A 142 -5.20 5.35 -0.33
C LEU A 142 -4.80 5.37 1.15
N THR A 143 -5.78 5.36 2.05
CA THR A 143 -5.54 5.34 3.50
C THR A 143 -6.27 4.18 4.17
N ILE A 144 -5.56 3.39 4.97
CA ILE A 144 -6.10 2.27 5.74
C ILE A 144 -6.20 2.67 7.22
N ASN A 145 -7.35 3.21 7.62
CA ASN A 145 -7.66 3.65 9.00
C ASN A 145 -8.46 2.63 9.81
N ALA A 146 -8.79 1.49 9.23
CA ALA A 146 -9.41 0.36 9.90
C ALA A 146 -8.80 -0.95 9.41
N ALA A 147 -8.94 -2.00 10.21
CA ALA A 147 -8.28 -3.27 9.94
C ALA A 147 -8.75 -3.90 8.61
N ILE A 148 -7.82 -4.58 7.95
CA ILE A 148 -8.10 -5.50 6.84
C ILE A 148 -7.79 -6.91 7.33
N ASP A 149 -8.81 -7.78 7.35
CA ASP A 149 -8.69 -9.19 7.71
C ASP A 149 -9.09 -10.06 6.53
N ALA A 150 -8.13 -10.34 5.65
CA ALA A 150 -8.33 -11.20 4.49
C ALA A 150 -8.17 -12.70 4.82
N LYS A 151 -8.07 -13.10 6.11
CA LYS A 151 -7.89 -14.51 6.50
C LYS A 151 -6.68 -15.14 5.78
N ALA A 152 -6.90 -16.20 5.00
CA ALA A 152 -5.89 -16.86 4.17
C ALA A 152 -5.87 -16.33 2.73
N GLY A 153 -6.53 -15.21 2.47
CA GLY A 153 -6.61 -14.52 1.20
C GLY A 153 -5.49 -13.50 0.99
N GLU A 154 -5.45 -12.94 -0.22
CA GLU A 154 -4.44 -11.96 -0.64
C GLU A 154 -4.93 -10.53 -0.43
N VAL A 155 -4.02 -9.60 -0.18
CA VAL A 155 -4.32 -8.16 -0.13
C VAL A 155 -3.48 -7.43 -1.14
N LEU A 156 -4.12 -6.61 -1.97
CA LEU A 156 -3.49 -5.70 -2.91
C LEU A 156 -3.97 -4.27 -2.62
N LEU A 157 -3.04 -3.39 -2.26
CA LEU A 157 -3.30 -1.98 -1.98
C LEU A 157 -2.62 -1.13 -3.05
N VAL A 158 -3.38 -0.27 -3.72
CA VAL A 158 -2.86 0.54 -4.82
C VAL A 158 -3.35 1.98 -4.72
N ALA A 159 -2.41 2.93 -4.65
CA ALA A 159 -2.62 4.32 -5.02
C ALA A 159 -1.73 4.62 -6.22
N SER A 160 -2.29 4.82 -7.41
CA SER A 160 -1.49 4.99 -8.63
C SER A 160 -1.50 6.43 -9.14
N GLY A 161 -0.34 6.90 -9.62
CA GLY A 161 -0.16 8.15 -10.33
C GLY A 161 1.28 8.65 -10.25
N SER A 162 1.48 9.95 -10.46
CA SER A 162 2.79 10.60 -10.33
C SER A 162 2.77 11.88 -9.50
N ASP A 163 1.63 12.21 -8.90
CA ASP A 163 1.45 13.34 -8.01
C ASP A 163 2.01 12.99 -6.63
N THR A 164 2.38 14.01 -5.85
CA THR A 164 2.96 13.84 -4.50
C THR A 164 1.94 13.40 -3.46
N THR A 165 0.71 13.12 -3.86
CA THR A 165 -0.37 12.64 -2.99
C THR A 165 -0.72 11.19 -3.27
N ASP A 166 -0.09 10.55 -4.27
CA ASP A 166 -0.35 9.18 -4.71
C ASP A 166 0.25 8.17 -3.73
N ASP A 167 -0.12 8.35 -2.47
CA ASP A 167 0.43 7.69 -1.32
C ASP A 167 -0.47 6.54 -0.89
N VAL A 168 0.15 5.50 -0.34
CA VAL A 168 -0.53 4.52 0.50
C VAL A 168 -0.12 4.74 1.95
N THR A 169 -1.10 5.07 2.79
CA THR A 169 -0.91 5.21 4.24
C THR A 169 -1.64 4.10 4.99
N ILE A 170 -0.93 3.34 5.81
CA ILE A 170 -1.45 2.21 6.60
C ILE A 170 -1.36 2.56 8.07
N ASN A 171 -2.51 2.85 8.68
CA ASN A 171 -2.67 3.23 10.08
C ASN A 171 -3.34 2.13 10.92
N SER A 172 -3.66 1.00 10.31
CA SER A 172 -4.34 -0.13 10.94
C SER A 172 -3.83 -1.45 10.38
N ASN A 173 -4.05 -2.52 11.15
CA ASN A 173 -3.50 -3.83 10.83
C ASN A 173 -4.06 -4.37 9.51
N VAL A 174 -3.19 -5.04 8.76
CA VAL A 174 -3.52 -5.73 7.52
C VAL A 174 -3.07 -7.18 7.66
N VAL A 175 -4.00 -8.12 7.50
CA VAL A 175 -3.78 -9.56 7.62
C VAL A 175 -4.12 -10.25 6.31
N GLY A 176 -3.22 -11.10 5.82
CA GLY A 176 -3.43 -11.91 4.62
C GLY A 176 -2.33 -12.96 4.42
N ALA A 177 -2.53 -13.86 3.47
CA ALA A 177 -1.51 -14.80 3.01
C ALA A 177 -0.43 -14.12 2.14
N SER A 178 -0.81 -13.06 1.43
CA SER A 178 0.12 -12.10 0.83
C SER A 178 -0.41 -10.67 1.00
N VAL A 179 0.49 -9.69 1.09
CA VAL A 179 0.14 -8.26 1.12
C VAL A 179 1.09 -7.50 0.20
N ASP A 180 0.57 -7.06 -0.94
CA ASP A 180 1.33 -6.25 -1.90
C ASP A 180 0.79 -4.82 -1.89
N VAL A 181 1.69 -3.85 -1.79
CA VAL A 181 1.37 -2.43 -1.73
C VAL A 181 2.08 -1.70 -2.85
N TYR A 182 1.35 -0.90 -3.63
CA TYR A 182 1.86 -0.06 -4.70
C TYR A 182 1.43 1.39 -4.46
N ALA A 183 2.40 2.29 -4.37
CA ALA A 183 2.14 3.72 -4.28
C ALA A 183 2.88 4.46 -5.40
N GLY A 184 2.17 5.32 -6.11
CA GLY A 184 2.73 6.20 -7.13
C GLY A 184 3.76 7.17 -6.53
N ASP A 185 3.61 7.60 -5.28
CA ASP A 185 4.63 8.35 -4.55
C ASP A 185 5.11 7.57 -3.33
N SER A 186 4.51 7.76 -2.16
CA SER A 186 5.08 7.27 -0.90
C SER A 186 4.25 6.17 -0.23
N ILE A 187 4.92 5.28 0.49
CA ILE A 187 4.28 4.32 1.39
C ILE A 187 4.61 4.72 2.83
N ALA A 188 3.59 4.83 3.67
CA ALA A 188 3.74 5.06 5.09
C ALA A 188 3.00 3.98 5.89
N VAL A 189 3.70 3.30 6.81
CA VAL A 189 3.10 2.43 7.83
C VAL A 189 3.25 3.13 9.18
N THR A 190 2.13 3.51 9.80
CA THR A 190 2.11 4.37 10.99
C THR A 190 1.25 3.77 12.11
N SER A 191 1.18 4.45 13.27
CA SER A 191 0.21 4.15 14.34
C SER A 191 0.25 2.72 14.88
N ASP A 192 1.47 2.16 15.01
CA ASP A 192 1.74 0.77 15.41
C ASP A 192 1.10 -0.30 14.50
N ALA A 193 0.61 0.06 13.31
CA ALA A 193 0.00 -0.86 12.37
C ALA A 193 0.94 -2.02 12.02
N ILE A 194 0.37 -3.23 11.97
CA ILE A 194 1.08 -4.47 11.64
C ILE A 194 0.56 -5.00 10.31
N ILE A 195 1.48 -5.29 9.39
CA ILE A 195 1.21 -6.12 8.22
C ILE A 195 1.56 -7.56 8.62
N ASP A 196 0.55 -8.36 8.93
CA ASP A 196 0.68 -9.77 9.30
C ASP A 196 0.46 -10.65 8.08
N SER A 197 1.58 -10.97 7.41
CA SER A 197 1.58 -11.81 6.22
C SER A 197 2.90 -12.56 6.09
N PRO A 198 2.88 -13.85 5.69
CA PRO A 198 4.11 -14.60 5.40
C PRO A 198 4.81 -14.12 4.12
N SER A 199 4.12 -13.38 3.25
CA SER A 199 4.67 -12.77 2.03
C SER A 199 4.18 -11.33 1.90
N PHE A 200 5.08 -10.36 1.87
CA PHE A 200 4.67 -8.96 1.66
C PHE A 200 5.68 -8.20 0.81
N GLU A 201 5.19 -7.28 -0.02
CA GLU A 201 6.01 -6.43 -0.89
C GLU A 201 5.52 -4.97 -0.83
N LEU A 202 6.46 -4.03 -0.72
CA LEU A 202 6.20 -2.59 -0.75
C LEU A 202 6.86 -1.97 -1.99
N ASN A 203 6.03 -1.60 -2.97
CA ASN A 203 6.42 -1.03 -4.25
C ASN A 203 6.22 0.50 -4.23
N VAL A 204 7.22 1.19 -3.70
CA VAL A 204 7.26 2.66 -3.55
C VAL A 204 7.59 3.33 -4.88
N GLY A 205 6.97 4.48 -5.20
CA GLY A 205 7.19 5.18 -6.47
C GLY A 205 6.83 4.33 -7.69
N THR A 206 5.88 3.41 -7.55
CA THR A 206 5.55 2.38 -8.53
C THR A 206 4.04 2.31 -8.69
N ASN A 207 3.59 2.56 -9.92
CA ASN A 207 2.20 2.40 -10.32
C ASN A 207 1.91 0.95 -10.66
N TYR A 208 0.67 0.52 -10.44
CA TYR A 208 0.19 -0.83 -10.75
C TYR A 208 -1.10 -0.76 -11.56
N ASP A 209 -1.10 -1.37 -12.75
CA ASP A 209 -2.28 -1.52 -13.58
C ASP A 209 -2.96 -2.86 -13.27
N ILE A 210 -4.13 -2.80 -12.64
CA ILE A 210 -4.86 -4.00 -12.20
C ILE A 210 -5.38 -4.87 -13.36
N ALA A 211 -5.65 -4.27 -14.52
CA ALA A 211 -6.17 -4.99 -15.67
C ALA A 211 -5.09 -5.86 -16.34
N THR A 212 -3.84 -5.41 -16.29
CA THR A 212 -2.70 -6.05 -16.97
C THR A 212 -1.68 -6.67 -16.02
N GLY A 213 -1.73 -6.34 -14.73
CA GLY A 213 -0.73 -6.74 -13.74
C GLY A 213 0.65 -6.11 -13.97
N SER A 214 0.74 -5.04 -14.77
CA SER A 214 2.00 -4.40 -15.12
C SER A 214 2.31 -3.22 -14.20
N THR A 215 3.59 -2.91 -14.05
CA THR A 215 4.06 -1.77 -13.27
C THR A 215 4.64 -0.66 -14.15
N SER A 216 4.59 0.58 -13.66
CA SER A 216 5.28 1.73 -14.28
C SER A 216 5.84 2.66 -13.20
N THR A 217 6.75 3.57 -13.58
CA THR A 217 7.35 4.51 -12.63
C THR A 217 6.33 5.55 -12.20
N GLY A 218 6.26 5.80 -10.89
CA GLY A 218 5.51 6.91 -10.31
C GLY A 218 6.36 8.16 -10.13
N SER A 219 6.11 8.90 -9.05
CA SER A 219 6.76 10.13 -8.65
C SER A 219 8.24 9.95 -8.26
N SER A 220 9.01 11.02 -8.46
CA SER A 220 10.42 11.08 -8.04
C SER A 220 10.63 11.46 -6.58
N SER A 221 9.59 11.93 -5.88
CA SER A 221 9.62 12.21 -4.44
C SER A 221 9.30 11.01 -3.56
N ALA A 222 9.06 9.86 -4.19
CA ALA A 222 8.66 8.61 -3.56
C ALA A 222 9.52 8.25 -2.33
N GLY A 223 8.85 8.03 -1.20
CA GLY A 223 9.47 7.71 0.08
C GLY A 223 8.84 6.50 0.76
N LEU A 224 9.61 5.87 1.65
CA LEU A 224 9.14 4.81 2.53
C LEU A 224 9.27 5.26 3.99
N SER A 225 8.18 5.24 4.74
CA SER A 225 8.16 5.56 6.17
C SER A 225 7.56 4.40 6.96
N LEU A 226 8.30 3.88 7.95
CA LEU A 226 7.86 2.76 8.79
C LEU A 226 8.00 3.18 10.26
N SER A 227 6.87 3.39 10.94
CA SER A 227 6.85 3.79 12.36
C SER A 227 7.06 2.61 13.30
N ASN A 228 6.83 1.39 12.82
CA ASN A 228 7.04 0.14 13.54
C ASN A 228 7.76 -0.85 12.62
N THR A 229 8.80 -1.52 13.12
CA THR A 229 9.55 -2.56 12.41
C THR A 229 9.25 -3.97 12.93
N ALA A 230 8.32 -4.10 13.89
CA ALA A 230 7.85 -5.40 14.37
C ALA A 230 7.25 -6.21 13.22
N GLY A 231 7.72 -7.45 13.05
CA GLY A 231 7.35 -8.32 11.93
C GLY A 231 8.28 -8.22 10.70
N LEU A 232 9.16 -7.21 10.64
CA LEU A 232 10.22 -7.15 9.62
C LEU A 232 11.37 -8.09 10.02
N GLU A 233 11.28 -9.37 9.66
CA GLU A 233 12.34 -10.35 9.93
C GLU A 233 13.56 -10.16 9.02
N LYS A 234 13.37 -9.60 7.82
CA LYS A 234 14.42 -9.33 6.83
C LYS A 234 13.95 -8.25 5.84
N ILE A 235 14.75 -7.21 5.62
CA ILE A 235 14.66 -6.38 4.41
C ILE A 235 15.70 -6.93 3.44
N GLU A 236 15.25 -7.76 2.50
CA GLU A 236 16.11 -8.22 1.42
C GLU A 236 16.11 -7.16 0.33
N ILE A 237 17.28 -6.55 0.07
CA ILE A 237 17.54 -5.74 -1.11
C ILE A 237 18.32 -6.65 -2.07
N PRO A 238 17.64 -7.58 -2.78
CA PRO A 238 18.22 -8.81 -3.37
C PRO A 238 19.34 -8.54 -4.37
N SER A 239 19.39 -7.33 -4.89
CA SER A 239 20.56 -6.73 -5.50
C SER A 239 20.36 -5.23 -5.39
N ILE A 240 21.44 -4.46 -5.20
CA ILE A 240 21.40 -3.05 -5.58
C ILE A 240 21.42 -3.02 -7.13
N GLY A 241 20.34 -3.52 -7.74
CA GLY A 241 20.04 -3.30 -9.14
C GLY A 241 19.66 -1.83 -9.28
N LEU A 242 20.23 -1.19 -10.30
CA LEU A 242 20.16 0.25 -10.57
C LEU A 242 18.83 0.84 -10.11
N ILE A 243 18.87 1.80 -9.18
CA ILE A 243 17.74 2.69 -8.92
C ILE A 243 17.49 3.44 -10.22
N THR A 244 16.62 2.90 -11.09
CA THR A 244 16.28 3.51 -12.38
C THR A 244 15.12 4.45 -12.15
N GLY A 245 15.50 5.69 -11.90
CA GLY A 245 14.68 6.84 -11.55
C GLY A 245 15.64 7.88 -10.99
N LYS A 246 15.30 9.17 -10.98
CA LYS A 246 16.20 10.18 -10.39
C LYS A 246 16.33 10.05 -8.86
N GLY A 247 15.56 9.17 -8.23
CA GLY A 247 15.66 8.85 -6.81
C GLY A 247 17.00 8.18 -6.48
N ARG A 248 17.59 8.55 -5.35
CA ARG A 248 18.76 7.89 -4.75
C ARG A 248 18.36 7.58 -3.31
N ILE A 249 18.77 6.43 -2.77
CA ILE A 249 18.77 6.26 -1.31
C ILE A 249 19.89 7.16 -0.79
N THR A 250 19.54 8.33 -0.25
CA THR A 250 20.50 9.29 0.29
C THR A 250 20.78 9.06 1.78
N GLU A 251 19.92 8.32 2.47
CA GLU A 251 20.01 8.12 3.91
C GLU A 251 19.34 6.79 4.34
N PHE A 252 20.07 5.97 5.10
CA PHE A 252 19.48 5.03 6.05
C PHE A 252 19.61 5.67 7.43
N SER A 253 18.50 5.88 8.15
CA SER A 253 18.55 6.33 9.54
C SER A 253 17.54 5.56 10.40
N SER A 254 17.88 5.32 11.65
CA SER A 254 16.95 4.85 12.69
C SER A 254 17.15 5.71 13.92
N ASP A 255 16.07 6.21 14.51
CA ASP A 255 16.10 7.08 15.70
C ASP A 255 17.05 8.29 15.54
N GLY A 256 17.13 8.86 14.33
CA GLY A 256 17.98 10.01 14.02
C GLY A 256 19.48 9.70 13.94
N ILE A 257 19.88 8.43 14.02
CA ILE A 257 21.24 7.98 13.75
C ILE A 257 21.33 7.62 12.26
N THR A 258 22.06 8.42 11.50
CA THR A 258 22.37 8.15 10.10
C THR A 258 23.39 7.00 10.03
N PHE A 259 23.02 5.89 9.38
CA PHE A 259 23.88 4.71 9.15
C PHE A 259 24.71 4.81 7.87
N MET A 260 24.59 5.90 7.11
CA MET A 260 25.30 6.10 5.84
C MET A 260 26.29 7.26 5.92
N ASP A 261 27.42 7.04 6.60
CA ASP A 261 28.66 7.71 6.22
C ASP A 261 29.38 6.83 5.19
N ASP A 262 29.05 7.08 3.92
CA ASP A 262 29.93 6.91 2.75
C ASP A 262 30.61 5.55 2.46
N TYR A 263 30.16 4.44 3.05
CA TYR A 263 30.72 3.11 2.75
C TYR A 263 30.52 2.65 1.29
N PHE A 264 29.53 3.20 0.57
CA PHE A 264 29.27 2.84 -0.83
C PHE A 264 30.02 3.70 -1.87
N ASN A 265 30.55 4.90 -1.53
CA ASN A 265 31.43 5.67 -2.44
C ASN A 265 32.92 5.47 -2.15
N ALA A 266 33.29 4.84 -1.03
CA ALA A 266 34.68 4.50 -0.73
C ALA A 266 35.30 3.48 -1.72
N LEU A 267 34.49 2.81 -2.55
CA LEU A 267 34.95 1.84 -3.55
C LEU A 267 35.24 2.44 -4.93
N ASN A 268 35.82 3.64 -4.95
CA ASN A 268 36.59 4.10 -6.10
C ASN A 268 38.04 4.41 -5.67
N PRO A 269 38.87 3.40 -5.36
CA PRO A 269 40.29 3.58 -5.07
C PRO A 269 41.09 3.77 -6.36
N VAL A 270 40.56 4.50 -7.35
CA VAL A 270 41.38 4.89 -8.51
C VAL A 270 42.25 6.06 -8.10
N LEU A 271 43.28 5.71 -7.33
CA LEU A 271 44.63 6.30 -7.36
C LEU A 271 45.59 5.49 -6.46
N GLU A 272 45.56 4.16 -6.51
CA GLU A 272 46.79 3.37 -6.25
C GLU A 272 47.72 3.45 -7.49
N GLN A 273 48.35 4.63 -7.57
CA GLN A 273 49.75 4.92 -7.84
C GLN A 273 50.60 3.95 -8.68
N SER A 274 51.18 4.49 -9.76
CA SER A 274 52.53 4.08 -10.20
C SER A 274 53.37 5.33 -10.46
N VAL A 275 54.13 5.77 -9.44
CA VAL A 275 55.22 6.73 -9.65
C VAL A 275 56.41 5.94 -10.18
N LYS A 276 56.78 6.14 -11.46
CA LYS A 276 58.07 5.68 -11.97
C LYS A 276 59.16 6.55 -11.37
N LEU A 277 60.05 5.95 -10.60
CA LEU A 277 61.17 6.63 -9.94
C LEU A 277 62.42 6.78 -10.83
N ASP A 278 62.29 6.58 -12.15
CA ASP A 278 63.42 6.64 -13.09
C ASP A 278 63.96 8.08 -13.30
N GLU A 279 63.27 9.12 -12.82
CA GLU A 279 63.63 10.53 -13.01
C GLU A 279 63.95 11.30 -11.70
N ILE A 280 64.28 10.62 -10.60
CA ILE A 280 64.94 11.31 -9.47
C ILE A 280 66.46 11.29 -9.72
N GLY A 281 66.95 12.33 -10.40
CA GLY A 281 68.37 12.61 -10.49
C GLY A 281 68.95 12.98 -9.12
N ILE A 282 69.61 12.03 -8.46
CA ILE A 282 70.33 12.30 -7.21
C ILE A 282 71.72 12.84 -7.57
N THR A 283 71.86 14.17 -7.66
CA THR A 283 73.18 14.82 -7.60
C THR A 283 73.26 15.62 -6.30
N GLY A 284 73.51 14.93 -5.20
CA GLY A 284 73.68 15.56 -3.89
C GLY A 284 73.71 14.53 -2.77
N SER A 285 74.70 14.66 -1.88
CA SER A 285 74.88 13.80 -0.71
C SER A 285 73.61 13.70 0.13
N VAL A 286 73.24 12.47 0.49
CA VAL A 286 72.07 12.14 1.30
C VAL A 286 72.36 12.49 2.76
N GLU A 287 71.71 13.52 3.30
CA GLU A 287 71.41 13.60 4.73
C GLU A 287 69.90 13.44 4.90
N SER A 288 69.53 12.46 5.73
CA SER A 288 68.19 12.11 6.22
C SER A 288 67.34 13.35 6.51
N GLU A 289 66.07 13.44 6.11
CA GLU A 289 64.97 12.68 6.68
C GLU A 289 63.79 12.69 5.70
N LEU A 290 63.44 11.53 5.13
CA LEU A 290 62.18 11.36 4.41
C LEU A 290 61.20 10.67 5.36
N TYR A 291 60.21 11.41 5.84
CA TYR A 291 59.12 10.87 6.65
C TYR A 291 58.36 9.79 5.86
N ASN A 292 58.13 8.67 6.54
CA ASN A 292 57.66 7.41 6.00
C ASN A 292 56.19 7.52 5.52
N PHE A 293 55.94 7.26 4.23
CA PHE A 293 54.61 7.08 3.63
C PHE A 293 54.15 5.62 3.83
N VAL A 294 53.82 5.23 5.06
CA VAL A 294 53.12 3.96 5.29
C VAL A 294 51.94 4.22 6.20
N ASN A 295 50.75 4.15 5.63
CA ASN A 295 49.51 4.21 6.37
C ASN A 295 49.41 2.97 7.25
N THR A 296 49.24 3.18 8.54
CA THR A 296 48.94 2.15 9.53
C THR A 296 47.47 1.82 9.44
N ASP A 297 47.12 0.68 8.83
CA ASP A 297 45.88 0.01 9.16
C ASP A 297 46.12 -1.48 9.41
N ASN A 298 45.67 -1.89 10.59
CA ASN A 298 45.57 -3.23 11.16
C ASN A 298 46.78 -3.93 11.80
N SER A 299 46.88 -3.63 13.10
CA SER A 299 46.67 -4.58 14.22
C SER A 299 47.80 -5.54 14.61
N GLY A 300 48.58 -5.15 15.62
CA GLY A 300 49.41 -6.05 16.42
C GLY A 300 50.41 -5.25 17.27
N SER A 301 50.51 -5.53 18.58
CA SER A 301 51.37 -4.80 19.53
C SER A 301 52.87 -4.94 19.21
N ILE A 302 53.63 -3.85 19.37
CA ILE A 302 55.08 -3.81 19.17
C ILE A 302 55.79 -4.20 20.47
N GLU A 303 56.48 -5.35 20.49
CA GLU A 303 57.45 -5.71 21.54
C GLU A 303 58.87 -5.34 21.12
N ILE A 304 59.60 -4.63 21.99
CA ILE A 304 61.01 -4.28 21.79
C ILE A 304 61.84 -5.03 22.83
N GLU A 305 62.48 -6.14 22.44
CA GLU A 305 63.46 -6.81 23.29
C GLU A 305 64.82 -6.11 23.21
N LYS A 306 65.30 -5.66 24.37
CA LYS A 306 66.61 -5.04 24.54
C LYS A 306 67.67 -6.13 24.68
N LYS A 307 68.52 -6.32 23.68
CA LYS A 307 69.70 -7.19 23.82
C LYS A 307 70.83 -6.42 24.52
N LYS A 308 71.30 -7.01 25.63
CA LYS A 308 72.44 -6.55 26.47
C LYS A 308 73.73 -6.37 25.67
#